data_AF-A0A9X1XE52-F1
#
_entry.id   AF-A0A9X1XE52-F1
#
_cell.length_a   1.000
_cell.length_b   1.000
_cell.length_c   1.000
_cell.angle_alpha   90.00
_cell.angle_beta   90.00
_cell.angle_gamma   90.00
#
_symmetry.space_group_name_H-M   'P 1'
#
loop_
_entity.id
_entity.type
_entity.pdbx_description
1 polymer ?
#
loop_
_entity_poly.entity_id
_entity_poly.type
_entity_poly.pdbx_seq_one_letter_code
_entity_poly.pdbx_strand_id
1 'polypeptide(L)'
;MSPYRIFFVYRMNDLRYLHVHGMDMVNKKLFTVLLYSPDDSIDLTLNTQHLPQELLETLSNEKENIDGGSYDLAHWQPMQWNQDLNALKTN
;
A
#
# COMPACT_ATOMS: atom_id res chain seq x y z
N MET A 1 1.95 10.59 -15.22
CA MET A 1 1.72 10.42 -13.77
C MET A 1 0.67 9.33 -13.62
N SER A 2 0.92 8.30 -12.82
CA SER A 2 -0.10 7.26 -12.61
C SER A 2 -1.36 7.87 -11.98
N PRO A 3 -2.57 7.52 -12.46
CA PRO A 3 -3.82 7.96 -11.87
C PRO A 3 -4.10 7.30 -10.50
N TYR A 4 -3.38 6.24 -10.13
CA TYR A 4 -3.56 5.56 -8.84
C TYR A 4 -2.42 5.88 -7.88
N ARG A 5 -2.74 6.01 -6.59
CA ARG A 5 -1.77 6.13 -5.50
C ARG A 5 -2.03 5.11 -4.42
N ILE A 6 -0.99 4.39 -4.02
CA ILE A 6 -1.00 3.46 -2.89
C ILE A 6 -0.74 4.27 -1.62
N PHE A 7 -1.50 3.99 -0.57
CA PHE A 7 -1.32 4.61 0.74
C PHE A 7 -0.61 3.67 1.68
N PHE A 8 -1.13 2.46 1.84
CA PHE A 8 -0.56 1.48 2.75
C PHE A 8 -1.00 0.07 2.37
N VAL A 9 -0.26 -0.90 2.91
CA VAL A 9 -0.56 -2.32 2.80
C VAL A 9 -0.57 -2.97 4.18
N TYR A 10 -1.29 -4.08 4.31
CA TYR A 10 -1.26 -4.92 5.50
C TYR A 10 -1.72 -6.35 5.18
N ARG A 11 -1.37 -7.29 6.06
CA ARG A 11 -1.91 -8.64 6.06
C ARG A 11 -2.93 -8.81 7.18
N MET A 12 -4.04 -9.49 6.91
CA MET A 12 -5.05 -9.81 7.91
C MET A 12 -5.37 -11.31 7.87
N ASN A 13 -5.15 -11.99 8.99
CA ASN A 13 -5.43 -13.42 9.23
C ASN A 13 -4.67 -14.41 8.33
N ASP A 14 -4.80 -14.32 7.01
CA ASP A 14 -4.08 -15.16 6.04
C ASP A 14 -2.84 -14.43 5.54
N LEU A 15 -1.66 -14.93 5.92
CA LEU A 15 -0.38 -14.33 5.55
C LEU A 15 -0.07 -14.46 4.06
N ARG A 16 -0.82 -15.28 3.32
CA ARG A 16 -0.64 -15.44 1.87
C ARG A 16 -1.29 -14.34 1.06
N TYR A 17 -1.99 -13.41 1.69
CA TYR A 17 -2.64 -12.31 0.99
C TYR A 17 -2.27 -10.96 1.60
N LEU A 18 -2.11 -9.97 0.71
CA LEU A 18 -1.79 -8.60 1.05
C LEU A 18 -2.95 -7.69 0.63
N HIS A 19 -3.51 -6.97 1.59
CA HIS A 19 -4.46 -5.90 1.31
C HIS A 19 -3.68 -4.65 0.90
N VAL A 20 -4.00 -4.12 -0.28
CA VAL A 20 -3.45 -2.87 -0.78
C VAL A 20 -4.55 -1.82 -0.83
N HIS A 21 -4.32 -0.69 -0.17
CA HIS A 21 -5.26 0.43 -0.10
C HIS A 21 -4.70 1.66 -0.78
N GLY A 22 -5.55 2.36 -1.50
CA GLY A 22 -5.15 3.54 -2.23
C GLY A 22 -6.32 4.35 -2.78
N MET A 23 -6.02 5.25 -3.70
CA MET A 23 -7.00 6.14 -4.31
C MET A 23 -6.77 6.28 -5.81
N ASP A 24 -7.87 6.22 -6.57
CA ASP A 24 -7.96 6.77 -7.92
C ASP A 24 -7.99 8.30 -7.81
N MET A 25 -6.93 8.95 -8.27
CA MET A 25 -6.73 10.38 -8.21
C MET A 25 -7.56 11.15 -9.25
N VAL A 26 -8.08 10.48 -10.28
CA VAL A 26 -8.95 11.09 -11.29
C VAL A 26 -10.36 11.20 -10.72
N ASN A 27 -10.91 10.07 -10.28
CA ASN A 27 -12.31 10.01 -9.83
C ASN A 27 -12.49 10.22 -8.32
N LYS A 28 -11.38 10.37 -7.59
CA LYS A 28 -11.33 10.56 -6.13
C LYS A 28 -11.97 9.41 -5.34
N LYS A 29 -11.88 8.18 -5.85
CA LYS A 29 -12.44 7.00 -5.22
C LYS A 29 -11.34 6.19 -4.53
N LEU A 30 -11.62 5.74 -3.31
CA LEU A 30 -10.77 4.76 -2.63
C LEU A 30 -10.90 3.41 -3.32
N PHE A 31 -9.78 2.68 -3.38
CA PHE A 31 -9.78 1.28 -3.78
C PHE A 31 -9.12 0.41 -2.72
N THR A 32 -9.57 -0.84 -2.68
CA THR A 32 -8.95 -1.91 -1.93
C THR A 32 -8.80 -3.09 -2.86
N VAL A 33 -7.59 -3.62 -2.98
CA VAL A 33 -7.33 -4.86 -3.71
C VAL A 33 -6.66 -5.88 -2.80
N LEU A 34 -6.96 -7.15 -3.04
CA LEU A 34 -6.35 -8.27 -2.34
C LEU A 34 -5.39 -8.96 -3.30
N LEU A 35 -4.10 -8.90 -3.02
CA LEU A 35 -3.05 -9.52 -3.83
C LEU A 35 -2.58 -10.81 -3.16
N TYR A 36 -2.24 -11.81 -3.97
CA TYR A 36 -1.58 -13.01 -3.47
C TYR A 36 -0.11 -12.70 -3.21
N SER A 37 0.39 -13.06 -2.04
CA SER A 37 1.77 -12.82 -1.59
C SER A 37 2.17 -13.84 -0.51
N PRO A 38 2.42 -15.11 -0.88
CA PRO A 38 2.75 -16.17 0.07
C PRO A 38 4.17 -16.10 0.65
N ASP A 39 5.07 -15.39 -0.02
CA ASP A 39 6.52 -15.37 0.23
C ASP A 39 7.09 -13.94 0.27
N ASP A 40 6.29 -12.99 0.76
CA ASP A 40 6.66 -11.57 0.83
C ASP A 40 6.85 -10.88 -0.52
N SER A 41 6.53 -11.55 -1.62
CA SER A 41 6.44 -10.95 -2.95
C SER A 41 5.01 -11.00 -3.48
N ILE A 42 4.50 -9.88 -4.00
CA ILE A 42 3.15 -9.88 -4.60
C ILE A 42 3.14 -10.57 -5.97
N ASP A 43 2.20 -11.47 -6.22
CA ASP A 43 1.94 -12.06 -7.53
C ASP A 43 0.85 -11.27 -8.26
N LEU A 44 1.26 -10.51 -9.29
CA LEU A 44 0.36 -9.72 -10.12
C LEU A 44 -0.25 -10.50 -11.29
N THR A 45 0.03 -11.79 -11.42
CA THR A 45 -0.58 -12.67 -12.44
C THR A 45 -1.82 -13.38 -11.89
N LEU A 46 -1.93 -13.53 -10.56
CA LEU A 46 -3.02 -14.25 -9.92
C LEU A 46 -4.16 -13.32 -9.50
N ASN A 47 -5.36 -13.57 -10.04
CA ASN A 47 -6.59 -12.87 -9.65
C ASN A 47 -6.56 -11.33 -9.83
N THR A 48 -5.76 -10.82 -10.78
CA THR A 48 -5.63 -9.36 -11.03
C THR A 48 -6.19 -8.93 -12.38
N GLN A 49 -6.55 -9.88 -13.26
CA GLN A 49 -7.04 -9.64 -14.62
C GLN A 49 -8.31 -8.78 -14.75
N HIS A 50 -9.05 -8.60 -13.66
CA HIS A 50 -10.25 -7.77 -13.61
C HIS A 50 -9.96 -6.32 -13.18
N LEU A 51 -8.72 -6.02 -12.79
CA LEU A 51 -8.31 -4.69 -12.36
C LEU A 51 -8.11 -3.77 -13.58
N PRO A 52 -8.37 -2.46 -13.45
CA PRO A 52 -8.03 -1.48 -14.47
C PRO A 52 -6.56 -1.57 -14.86
N GLN A 53 -6.26 -1.43 -16.16
CA GLN A 53 -4.89 -1.52 -16.66
C GLN A 53 -3.96 -0.53 -15.97
N GLU A 54 -4.40 0.71 -15.74
CA GLU A 54 -3.53 1.70 -15.09
C GLU A 54 -3.26 1.37 -13.62
N LEU A 55 -4.17 0.64 -12.95
CA LEU A 55 -3.92 0.13 -11.59
C LEU A 55 -2.89 -1.00 -11.62
N LEU A 56 -2.99 -1.92 -12.58
CA LEU A 56 -1.98 -2.98 -12.77
C LEU A 56 -0.59 -2.40 -13.04
N GLU A 57 -0.49 -1.40 -13.92
CA GLU A 57 0.76 -0.70 -14.18
C GLU A 57 1.31 -0.02 -12.92
N THR A 58 0.45 0.57 -12.10
CA THR A 58 0.85 1.16 -10.81
C THR A 58 1.40 0.12 -9.86
N LEU A 59 0.69 -1.00 -9.68
CA LEU A 59 1.13 -2.10 -8.82
C LEU A 59 2.44 -2.71 -9.32
N SER A 60 2.62 -2.82 -10.64
CA SER A 60 3.86 -3.31 -11.24
C SER A 60 5.03 -2.35 -10.99
N ASN A 61 4.82 -1.04 -11.12
CA ASN A 61 5.86 -0.04 -10.90
C ASN A 61 6.24 0.10 -9.42
N GLU A 62 5.27 -0.09 -8.52
CA GLU A 62 5.47 -0.01 -7.06
C GLU A 62 5.82 -1.35 -6.41
N LYS A 63 5.92 -2.43 -7.19
CA LYS A 63 6.11 -3.79 -6.67
C LYS A 63 7.33 -3.90 -5.75
N GLU A 64 8.47 -3.35 -6.15
CA GLU A 64 9.69 -3.37 -5.32
C GLU A 64 9.50 -2.64 -3.99
N ASN A 65 8.76 -1.53 -3.98
CA ASN A 65 8.46 -0.77 -2.77
C ASN A 65 7.49 -1.51 -1.85
N ILE A 66 6.50 -2.21 -2.44
CA ILE A 66 5.52 -3.03 -1.71
C ILE A 66 6.24 -4.23 -1.09
N ASP A 67 6.96 -5.01 -1.89
CA ASP A 67 7.72 -6.19 -1.43
C ASP A 67 8.80 -5.80 -0.40
N GLY A 68 9.37 -4.60 -0.53
CA GLY A 68 10.32 -4.03 0.42
C GLY A 68 9.69 -3.44 1.69
N GLY A 69 8.37 -3.49 1.86
CA GLY A 69 7.67 -3.04 3.07
C GLY A 69 7.54 -1.52 3.21
N SER A 70 7.78 -0.72 2.16
CA SER A 70 7.70 0.75 2.20
C SER A 70 6.29 1.26 2.54
N TYR A 71 5.28 0.45 2.25
CA TYR A 71 3.87 0.75 2.47
C TYR A 71 3.31 0.08 3.73
N ASP A 72 4.10 -0.68 4.49
CA ASP A 72 3.59 -1.40 5.65
C ASP A 72 3.15 -0.44 6.74
N LEU A 73 1.89 -0.58 7.19
CA LEU A 73 1.39 0.14 8.37
C LEU A 73 2.23 -0.12 9.63
N ALA A 74 2.91 -1.26 9.72
CA ALA A 74 3.81 -1.58 10.83
C ALA A 74 5.01 -0.62 10.93
N HIS A 75 5.44 -0.03 9.81
CA HIS A 75 6.52 0.96 9.79
C HIS A 75 6.03 2.38 10.10
N TRP A 76 4.71 2.61 10.13
CA TRP A 76 4.19 3.91 10.50
C TRP A 76 4.34 4.05 12.01
N GLN A 77 4.98 5.14 12.44
CA GLN A 77 5.18 5.47 13.86
C GLN A 77 4.13 6.50 14.30
N PRO A 78 2.86 6.12 14.54
CA PRO A 78 1.79 7.07 14.84
C PRO A 78 2.04 7.87 16.14
N MET A 79 2.86 7.35 17.06
CA MET A 79 3.19 8.05 18.31
C MET A 79 4.36 9.03 18.18
N GLN A 80 5.16 8.94 17.12
CA GLN A 80 6.36 9.77 16.95
C GLN A 80 5.99 11.21 16.61
N TRP A 81 4.93 11.41 15.83
CA TRP A 81 4.34 12.74 15.59
C TRP A 81 3.99 13.50 16.87
N ASN A 82 3.40 12.82 17.86
CA ASN A 82 3.07 13.44 19.14
C ASN A 82 4.32 13.76 19.97
N GLN A 83 5.36 12.94 19.87
CA GLN A 83 6.64 13.19 20.54
C GLN A 83 7.36 14.39 19.93
N ASP A 84 7.40 14.48 18.60
CA ASP A 84 8.02 15.59 17.86
C ASP A 84 7.28 16.91 18.12
N LEU A 85 5.94 16.90 18.11
CA LEU A 85 5.13 18.07 18.47
C LEU A 85 5.38 18.55 19.90
N ASN A 86 5.59 17.64 20.84
CA ASN A 86 5.89 18.01 22.22
C ASN A 86 7.31 18.54 22.37
N ALA A 87 8.29 17.97 21.65
CA ALA A 87 9.67 18.44 21.63
C ALA A 87 9.79 19.86 21.04
N LEU A 88 8.98 20.19 20.03
CA LEU A 88 8.89 21.53 19.44
C LEU A 88 8.24 22.59 20.35
N LYS A 89 7.43 22.18 21.34
CA LYS A 89 6.80 23.10 22.31
C LYS A 89 7.67 23.41 23.53
N THR A 90 8.70 22.60 23.76
CA THR A 90 9.63 22.72 24.89
C THR A 90 10.91 23.50 24.55
N ASN A 91 11.06 23.96 23.30
CA ASN A 91 12.07 24.92 22.85
C ASN A 91 11.42 26.25 22.47
#